data_AF-I0H7A6-F1
#
_entry.id   AF-I0H7A6-F1
#
_cell.length_a   1.000
_cell.length_b   1.000
_cell.length_c   1.000
_cell.angle_alpha   90.00
_cell.angle_beta   90.00
_cell.angle_gamma   90.00
#
_symmetry.space_group_name_H-M   'P 1'
#
loop_
_entity.id
_entity.type
_entity.pdbx_description
1 polymer ?
#
loop_
_entity_poly.entity_id
_entity_poly.type
_entity_poly.pdbx_seq_one_letter_code
_entity_poly.pdbx_strand_id
1 'polypeptide(L)'
;MLAPIAAITATLTLGAAPAASSLDALARVYDENSHVLAEAHFASAGDTFHVTKQSADGGRAYVQYKYIRADGTFQSGTHRGRDTVGVTVTFDHDFGENRKVLFRVCVEAAGDDHCSGTGDGENWTIGYA
;
A
#
# COMPACT_ATOMS: atom_id res chain seq x y z
N MET A 1 42.86 -6.74 -50.38
CA MET A 1 42.09 -5.59 -49.89
C MET A 1 41.21 -6.10 -48.75
N LEU A 2 41.48 -5.68 -47.50
CA LEU A 2 40.67 -6.00 -46.33
C LEU A 2 40.11 -4.68 -45.77
N ALA A 3 38.79 -4.59 -45.64
CA ALA A 3 38.11 -3.45 -45.04
C ALA A 3 37.94 -3.68 -43.52
N PRO A 4 38.17 -2.68 -42.65
CA PRO A 4 37.93 -2.82 -41.22
C PRO A 4 36.44 -2.64 -40.91
N ILE A 5 35.86 -3.60 -40.19
CA ILE A 5 34.51 -3.52 -39.63
C ILE A 5 34.60 -2.62 -38.39
N ALA A 6 33.97 -1.45 -38.46
CA ALA A 6 33.82 -0.55 -37.31
C ALA A 6 32.80 -1.14 -36.34
N ALA A 7 33.24 -1.45 -35.12
CA ALA A 7 32.36 -1.83 -34.02
C ALA A 7 31.68 -0.58 -33.46
N ILE A 8 30.36 -0.48 -33.63
CA ILE A 8 29.55 0.58 -33.02
C ILE A 8 29.28 0.17 -31.57
N THR A 9 29.95 0.83 -30.63
CA THR A 9 29.68 0.68 -29.20
C THR A 9 28.41 1.46 -28.87
N ALA A 10 27.29 0.76 -28.72
CA ALA A 10 26.06 1.36 -28.21
C ALA A 10 26.21 1.61 -26.70
N THR A 11 26.49 2.85 -26.33
CA THR A 11 26.40 3.30 -24.93
C THR A 11 24.94 3.39 -24.52
N LEU A 12 24.45 2.34 -23.86
CA LEU A 12 23.20 2.38 -23.09
C LEU A 12 23.39 3.37 -21.94
N THR A 13 23.02 4.63 -22.15
CA THR A 13 22.84 5.58 -21.06
C THR A 13 21.67 5.06 -20.23
N LEU A 14 21.95 4.38 -19.12
CA LEU A 14 20.97 4.14 -18.07
C LEU A 14 20.55 5.51 -17.54
N GLY A 15 19.48 6.07 -18.10
CA GLY A 15 18.81 7.21 -17.50
C GLY A 15 18.34 6.79 -16.11
N ALA A 16 18.82 7.49 -15.09
CA ALA A 16 18.30 7.32 -13.74
C ALA A 16 16.79 7.53 -13.80
N ALA A 17 16.01 6.51 -13.45
CA ALA A 17 14.57 6.66 -13.30
C ALA A 17 14.33 7.75 -12.24
N PRO A 18 13.40 8.69 -12.46
CA PRO A 18 13.08 9.69 -11.46
C PRO A 18 12.65 8.98 -10.17
N ALA A 19 13.25 9.37 -9.05
CA ALA A 19 12.81 8.95 -7.73
C ALA A 19 11.34 9.36 -7.57
N ALA A 20 10.47 8.41 -7.22
CA ALA A 20 9.08 8.71 -6.96
C ALA A 20 9.02 9.51 -5.65
N SER A 21 8.52 10.74 -5.70
CA SER A 21 8.27 11.53 -4.50
C SER A 21 7.36 10.74 -3.55
N SER A 22 7.69 10.76 -2.26
CA SER A 22 6.90 10.12 -1.20
C SER A 22 5.44 10.57 -1.29
N LEU A 23 4.52 9.63 -1.07
CA LEU A 23 3.08 9.85 -1.26
C LEU A 23 2.30 9.28 -0.08
N ASP A 24 1.76 10.20 0.72
CA ASP A 24 0.73 9.89 1.70
C ASP A 24 -0.57 9.50 1.00
N ALA A 25 -1.29 8.54 1.56
CA ALA A 25 -2.51 8.03 0.94
C ALA A 25 -3.52 7.56 1.97
N LEU A 26 -4.80 7.65 1.62
CA LEU A 26 -5.93 7.28 2.47
C LEU A 26 -6.78 6.21 1.81
N ALA A 27 -7.00 5.10 2.52
CA ALA A 27 -7.97 4.08 2.17
C ALA A 27 -9.18 4.19 3.08
N ARG A 28 -10.39 4.06 2.51
CA ARG A 28 -11.66 4.02 3.25
C ARG A 28 -12.51 2.87 2.76
N VAL A 29 -13.10 2.15 3.70
CA VAL A 29 -14.13 1.15 3.41
C VAL A 29 -15.49 1.69 3.83
N TYR A 30 -16.48 1.46 2.99
CA TYR A 30 -17.85 1.96 3.16
C TYR A 30 -18.84 0.80 3.26
N ASP A 31 -19.95 1.02 3.95
CA ASP A 31 -21.12 0.15 3.87
C ASP A 31 -21.95 0.42 2.59
N GLU A 32 -23.03 -0.32 2.41
CA GLU A 32 -23.97 -0.16 1.29
C GLU A 32 -24.66 1.20 1.24
N ASN A 33 -24.71 1.91 2.38
CA ASN A 33 -25.32 3.23 2.53
C ASN A 33 -24.28 4.36 2.44
N SER A 34 -23.05 4.06 2.03
CA SER A 34 -21.92 5.00 1.93
C SER A 34 -21.44 5.59 3.27
N HIS A 35 -21.70 4.94 4.40
CA HIS A 35 -21.06 5.29 5.67
C HIS A 35 -19.67 4.68 5.75
N VAL A 36 -18.71 5.46 6.28
CA VAL A 36 -17.34 4.97 6.49
C VAL A 36 -17.32 3.97 7.64
N LEU A 37 -16.93 2.73 7.38
CA LEU A 37 -16.77 1.70 8.40
C LEU A 37 -15.39 1.80 9.07
N ALA A 38 -14.34 2.05 8.28
CA ALA A 38 -12.98 2.25 8.75
C ALA A 38 -12.13 3.00 7.73
N GLU A 39 -11.00 3.53 8.18
CA GLU A 39 -9.99 4.15 7.34
C GLU A 39 -8.57 3.74 7.74
N ALA A 40 -7.67 3.72 6.76
CA ALA A 40 -6.24 3.57 6.97
C ALA A 40 -5.50 4.68 6.24
N HIS A 41 -4.72 5.48 6.97
CA HIS A 41 -3.83 6.49 6.42
C HIS A 41 -2.40 5.97 6.41
N PHE A 42 -1.77 5.97 5.24
CA PHE A 42 -0.34 5.72 5.08
C PHE A 42 0.40 7.06 5.10
N ALA A 43 1.26 7.25 6.10
CA ALA A 43 2.15 8.38 6.21
C ALA A 43 3.56 7.96 5.75
N SER A 44 3.94 8.44 4.56
CA SER A 44 5.18 8.08 3.87
C SER A 44 6.44 8.57 4.59
N ALA A 45 6.37 9.70 5.30
CA ALA A 45 7.50 10.26 6.03
C ALA A 45 8.06 9.37 7.16
N GLY A 46 7.32 8.32 7.55
CA GLY A 46 7.75 7.37 8.59
C GLY A 46 7.29 5.93 8.33
N ASP A 47 6.92 5.59 7.10
CA ASP A 47 6.43 4.25 6.73
C ASP A 47 5.35 3.71 7.67
N THR A 48 4.43 4.60 8.04
CA THR A 48 3.48 4.35 9.13
C THR A 48 2.07 4.18 8.60
N PHE A 49 1.34 3.19 9.13
CA PHE A 49 -0.11 3.11 8.98
C PHE A 49 -0.83 3.59 10.24
N HIS A 50 -1.81 4.47 10.06
CA HIS A 50 -2.79 4.82 11.09
C HIS A 50 -4.14 4.22 10.71
N VAL A 51 -4.64 3.28 11.51
CA VAL A 51 -5.89 2.56 11.24
C VAL A 51 -6.94 2.95 12.27
N THR A 52 -8.10 3.43 11.81
CA THR A 52 -9.20 3.88 12.66
C THR A 52 -10.49 3.18 12.28
N LYS A 53 -11.18 2.59 13.27
CA LYS A 53 -12.56 2.11 13.10
C LYS A 53 -13.52 3.27 13.26
N GLN A 54 -14.42 3.46 12.30
CA GLN A 54 -15.32 4.63 12.21
C GLN A 54 -16.79 4.29 12.49
N SER A 55 -17.23 3.04 12.26
CA SER A 55 -18.58 2.58 12.61
C SER A 55 -18.56 1.54 13.73
N ALA A 56 -19.66 1.43 14.49
CA ALA A 56 -19.87 0.32 15.43
C ALA A 56 -20.13 -1.02 14.71
N ASP A 57 -20.57 -0.96 13.46
CA ASP A 57 -20.86 -2.14 12.65
C ASP A 57 -19.57 -2.93 12.34
N GLY A 58 -19.74 -4.25 12.24
CA GLY A 58 -18.64 -5.18 12.02
C GLY A 58 -17.68 -5.32 13.21
N GLY A 59 -16.66 -6.14 13.01
CA GLY A 59 -15.62 -6.45 13.97
C GLY A 59 -14.46 -5.46 13.90
N ARG A 60 -13.24 -5.97 13.99
CA ARG A 60 -12.04 -5.13 14.04
C ARG A 60 -11.71 -4.50 12.69
N ALA A 61 -11.24 -3.26 12.71
CA ALA A 61 -10.61 -2.65 11.54
C ALA A 61 -9.16 -3.13 11.41
N TYR A 62 -8.72 -3.45 10.19
CA TYR A 62 -7.34 -3.86 9.91
C TYR A 62 -6.88 -3.34 8.55
N VAL A 63 -5.56 -3.25 8.36
CA VAL A 63 -4.96 -2.92 7.06
C VAL A 63 -4.19 -4.12 6.53
N GLN A 64 -4.37 -4.39 5.25
CA GLN A 64 -3.54 -5.31 4.48
C GLN A 64 -2.67 -4.52 3.54
N TYR A 65 -1.42 -4.93 3.40
CA TYR A 65 -0.46 -4.25 2.54
C TYR A 65 0.37 -5.26 1.76
N LYS A 66 0.91 -4.81 0.63
CA LYS A 66 1.86 -5.55 -0.20
C LYS A 66 2.80 -4.62 -0.95
N TYR A 67 4.03 -5.07 -1.16
CA TYR A 67 5.08 -4.31 -1.83
C TYR A 67 6.15 -5.23 -2.43
N ILE A 68 7.00 -4.68 -3.29
CA ILE A 68 8.15 -5.38 -3.89
C ILE A 68 9.43 -4.82 -3.25
N ARG A 69 10.21 -5.69 -2.61
CA ARG A 69 11.49 -5.37 -1.98
C ARG A 69 12.57 -4.97 -2.99
N ALA A 70 13.69 -4.47 -2.47
CA ALA A 70 14.87 -4.10 -3.27
C ALA A 70 15.44 -5.26 -4.08
N ASP A 71 15.41 -6.47 -3.53
CA ASP A 71 15.84 -7.69 -4.18
C ASP A 71 14.81 -8.25 -5.19
N GLY A 72 13.69 -7.54 -5.40
CA GLY A 72 12.61 -7.98 -6.28
C GLY A 72 11.63 -8.96 -5.65
N THR A 73 11.81 -9.37 -4.39
CA THR A 73 10.90 -10.29 -3.72
C THR A 73 9.59 -9.60 -3.33
N PHE A 74 8.48 -10.34 -3.47
CA PHE A 74 7.16 -9.88 -3.04
C PHE A 74 7.01 -10.02 -1.52
N GLN A 75 6.38 -9.04 -0.90
CA GLN A 75 5.98 -9.07 0.50
C GLN A 75 4.54 -8.63 0.68
N SER A 76 3.89 -9.22 1.67
CA SER A 76 2.57 -8.83 2.13
C SER A 76 2.45 -9.01 3.64
N GLY A 77 1.50 -8.31 4.24
CA GLY A 77 1.23 -8.41 5.66
C GLY A 77 -0.14 -7.88 6.05
N THR A 78 -0.47 -8.02 7.32
CA THR A 78 -1.71 -7.52 7.91
C THR A 78 -1.41 -6.90 9.27
N HIS A 79 -1.87 -5.67 9.49
CA HIS A 79 -1.88 -5.04 10.81
C HIS A 79 -3.31 -4.94 11.32
N ARG A 80 -3.57 -5.58 12.47
CA ARG A 80 -4.89 -5.66 13.09
C ARG A 80 -5.07 -4.53 14.11
N GLY A 81 -5.97 -3.59 13.81
CA GLY A 81 -6.31 -2.46 14.68
C GLY A 81 -7.15 -2.84 15.90
N ARG A 82 -8.03 -1.94 16.33
CA ARG A 82 -9.00 -2.17 17.42
C ARG A 82 -10.41 -2.41 16.85
N ASP A 83 -11.23 -3.05 17.66
CA ASP A 83 -12.68 -3.21 17.46
C ASP A 83 -13.51 -2.04 18.03
N THR A 84 -12.86 -1.13 18.74
CA THR A 84 -13.45 0.05 19.37
C THR A 84 -13.52 1.21 18.38
N VAL A 85 -14.68 1.83 18.27
CA VAL A 85 -14.93 2.99 17.39
C VAL A 85 -14.14 4.21 17.85
N GLY A 86 -13.60 4.97 16.89
CA GLY A 86 -12.90 6.23 17.13
C GLY A 86 -11.47 6.07 17.66
N VAL A 87 -11.00 4.84 17.89
CA VAL A 87 -9.63 4.59 18.32
C VAL A 87 -8.74 4.36 17.09
N THR A 88 -7.73 5.22 16.94
CA THR A 88 -6.66 5.06 15.94
C THR A 88 -5.51 4.25 16.52
N VAL A 89 -5.03 3.25 15.77
CA VAL A 89 -3.81 2.49 16.09
C VAL A 89 -2.75 2.81 15.06
N THR A 90 -1.52 2.97 15.53
CA THR A 90 -0.34 3.20 14.69
C THR A 90 0.45 1.92 14.53
N PHE A 91 0.89 1.64 13.29
CA PHE A 91 1.77 0.55 12.95
C PHE A 91 2.94 1.08 12.14
N ASP A 92 4.14 0.98 12.72
CA ASP A 92 5.37 1.32 12.03
C ASP A 92 5.81 0.14 11.16
N HIS A 93 6.34 0.46 9.99
CA HIS A 93 6.99 -0.50 9.10
C HIS A 93 8.27 0.13 8.55
N ASP A 94 9.14 -0.67 7.96
CA ASP A 94 10.27 -0.19 7.14
C ASP A 94 10.09 -0.80 5.75
N PHE A 95 9.43 -0.05 4.85
CA PHE A 95 9.27 -0.47 3.46
C PHE A 95 10.56 -0.23 2.67
N GLY A 96 11.32 0.78 3.10
CA GLY A 96 12.48 1.33 2.41
C GLY A 96 12.08 2.41 1.41
N GLU A 97 12.99 3.34 1.15
CA GLU A 97 12.72 4.51 0.31
C GLU A 97 12.33 4.14 -1.13
N ASN A 98 11.47 4.99 -1.71
CA ASN A 98 10.97 4.92 -3.09
C ASN A 98 10.20 3.63 -3.40
N ARG A 99 9.42 3.13 -2.44
CA ARG A 99 8.68 1.87 -2.59
C ARG A 99 7.21 2.12 -2.81
N LYS A 100 6.71 1.59 -3.92
CA LYS A 100 5.27 1.48 -4.15
C LYS A 100 4.68 0.49 -3.14
N VAL A 101 3.84 1.00 -2.25
CA VAL A 101 3.07 0.21 -1.29
C VAL A 101 1.62 0.18 -1.77
N LEU A 102 1.08 -1.02 -1.95
CA LEU A 102 -0.34 -1.23 -2.16
C LEU A 102 -0.95 -1.58 -0.83
N PHE A 103 -2.03 -0.90 -0.44
CA PHE A 103 -2.76 -1.26 0.78
C PHE A 103 -4.27 -1.13 0.63
N ARG A 104 -5.00 -1.82 1.51
CA ARG A 104 -6.45 -1.70 1.68
C ARG A 104 -6.81 -1.76 3.16
N VAL A 105 -7.86 -1.04 3.54
CA VAL A 105 -8.46 -1.14 4.87
C VAL A 105 -9.65 -2.09 4.80
N CYS A 106 -9.83 -2.89 5.84
CA CYS A 106 -10.95 -3.80 5.98
C CYS A 106 -11.55 -3.74 7.37
N VAL A 107 -12.80 -4.19 7.49
CA VAL A 107 -13.50 -4.44 8.76
C VAL A 107 -13.99 -5.88 8.77
N GLU A 108 -13.68 -6.60 9.84
CA GLU A 108 -14.11 -8.00 10.01
C GLU A 108 -15.64 -8.12 9.97
N ALA A 109 -16.16 -9.18 9.35
CA ALA A 109 -17.59 -9.47 9.38
C ALA A 109 -17.84 -10.96 9.58
N ALA A 110 -19.09 -11.33 9.93
CA ALA A 110 -19.47 -12.73 10.21
C ALA A 110 -19.50 -13.64 8.96
N GLY A 111 -19.14 -13.11 7.79
CA GLY A 111 -19.00 -13.84 6.53
C GLY A 111 -17.75 -13.35 5.82
N ASP A 112 -17.93 -12.36 4.94
CA ASP A 112 -16.84 -11.75 4.19
C ASP A 112 -16.49 -10.38 4.75
N ASP A 113 -15.20 -10.15 4.99
CA ASP A 113 -14.72 -8.87 5.46
C ASP A 113 -15.01 -7.76 4.46
N HIS A 114 -15.51 -6.63 4.96
CA HIS A 114 -15.71 -5.45 4.14
C HIS A 114 -14.36 -4.81 3.91
N CYS A 115 -13.91 -4.72 2.66
CA CYS A 115 -12.62 -4.13 2.30
C CYS A 115 -12.78 -2.99 1.30
N SER A 116 -11.89 -2.00 1.37
CA SER A 116 -11.83 -0.90 0.39
C SER A 116 -11.40 -1.35 -1.02
N GLY A 117 -10.92 -2.59 -1.17
CA GLY A 117 -10.57 -3.21 -2.45
C GLY A 117 -11.05 -4.67 -2.51
N THR A 118 -11.57 -5.08 -3.67
CA THR A 118 -12.44 -6.26 -3.87
C THR A 118 -11.73 -7.59 -4.06
N GLY A 119 -10.39 -7.62 -4.11
CA GLY A 119 -9.62 -8.85 -4.29
C GLY A 119 -8.11 -8.61 -4.33
N ASP A 120 -7.31 -9.62 -4.68
CA ASP A 120 -5.85 -9.51 -4.81
C ASP A 120 -5.46 -8.64 -6.02
N GLY A 121 -5.47 -7.32 -5.84
CA GLY A 121 -4.99 -6.35 -6.83
C GLY A 121 -6.07 -5.45 -7.43
N GLU A 122 -7.35 -5.67 -7.12
CA GLU A 122 -8.41 -4.79 -7.57
C GLU A 122 -8.66 -3.67 -6.56
N ASN A 123 -8.50 -2.43 -7.02
CA ASN A 123 -8.83 -1.19 -6.31
C ASN A 123 -8.10 -0.96 -4.97
N TRP A 124 -6.85 -1.42 -4.87
CA TRP A 124 -5.99 -1.10 -3.72
C TRP A 124 -5.50 0.35 -3.79
N THR A 125 -5.42 0.99 -2.63
CA THR A 125 -4.82 2.31 -2.50
C THR A 125 -3.31 2.22 -2.69
N ILE A 126 -2.73 3.22 -3.37
CA ILE A 126 -1.28 3.31 -3.64
C ILE A 126 -0.69 4.39 -2.75
N GLY A 127 0.33 4.02 -1.97
CA GLY A 127 1.27 4.94 -1.32
C GLY A 127 2.68 4.76 -1.87
N TYR A 128 3.54 5.75 -1.63
CA TYR A 128 4.98 5.65 -1.88
C TYR A 128 5.73 5.99 -0.61
N ALA A 129 6.41 4.98 -0.05
CA ALA A 129 7.46 5.15 0.96
C ALA A 129 8.69 5.82 0.33
#